data_AF-A0A7C7LC91-F1
#
_entry.id   AF-A0A7C7LC91-F1
#
_cell.length_a   1.000
_cell.length_b   1.000
_cell.length_c   1.000
_cell.angle_alpha   90.00
_cell.angle_beta   90.00
_cell.angle_gamma   90.00
#
_symmetry.space_group_name_H-M   'P 1'
#
loop_
_entity.id
_entity.type
_entity.pdbx_description
1 polymer ?
#
loop_
_entity_poly.entity_id
_entity_poly.type
_entity_poly.pdbx_seq_one_letter_code
_entity_poly.pdbx_strand_id
1 'polypeptide(L)'
;MKQNSPVSIVPLGQRQLCLDDDDIDWMENLTWKMHQPAKKGAVIRPDLSQGIFSHQIRAAPLWDPNERIFKILTLGRPDDLEFNASSYFESQDGLNWAKPALNQIEYRETTENNYLSVDQEGVPMDLENYSLAPTLAVYDSDTDDPLARFKGATYIGGLQRNRFQSELVFLCQMLAAGRCCITQLLFQAVMSIIEAMIWLRGHLS
;
A
#
# COMPACT_ATOMS: atom_id res chain seq x y z
N MET A 1 -39.87 3.49 4.38
CA MET A 1 -39.76 4.02 3.01
C MET A 1 -38.30 4.33 2.77
N LYS A 2 -37.58 3.53 1.97
CA LYS A 2 -36.27 3.94 1.48
C LYS A 2 -36.49 5.19 0.61
N GLN A 3 -35.76 6.28 0.88
CA GLN A 3 -35.69 7.40 -0.05
C GLN A 3 -35.13 6.89 -1.37
N ASN A 4 -35.61 7.41 -2.50
CA ASN A 4 -35.10 7.07 -3.83
C ASN A 4 -33.62 7.49 -3.94
N SER A 5 -32.71 6.63 -3.51
CA SER A 5 -31.30 6.70 -3.89
C SER A 5 -31.22 6.56 -5.42
N PRO A 6 -30.30 7.30 -6.09
CA PRO A 6 -30.11 7.14 -7.52
C PRO A 6 -29.71 5.70 -7.84
N VAL A 7 -30.36 5.11 -8.85
CA VAL A 7 -30.03 3.76 -9.33
C VAL A 7 -28.56 3.73 -9.75
N SER A 8 -27.79 2.83 -9.14
CA SER A 8 -26.42 2.55 -9.53
C SER A 8 -26.43 1.86 -10.90
N ILE A 9 -25.84 2.51 -11.93
CA ILE A 9 -25.75 1.96 -13.28
C ILE A 9 -24.30 1.54 -13.51
N VAL A 10 -24.05 0.25 -13.64
CA VAL A 10 -22.75 -0.28 -14.11
C VAL A 10 -22.70 -0.16 -15.63
N PRO A 11 -21.79 0.65 -16.21
CA PRO A 11 -21.69 0.80 -17.65
C PRO A 11 -21.42 -0.54 -18.36
N LEU A 12 -21.91 -0.69 -19.58
CA LEU A 12 -21.66 -1.87 -20.39
C LEU A 12 -20.15 -2.10 -20.56
N GLY A 13 -19.69 -3.31 -20.25
CA GLY A 13 -18.27 -3.68 -20.29
C GLY A 13 -17.52 -3.49 -18.96
N GLN A 14 -18.14 -2.90 -17.94
CA GLN A 14 -17.59 -2.83 -16.59
C GLN A 14 -18.15 -3.94 -15.69
N ARG A 15 -17.43 -4.25 -14.61
CA ARG A 15 -17.85 -5.22 -13.60
C ARG A 15 -17.75 -4.57 -12.23
N GLN A 16 -18.77 -4.78 -11.41
CA GLN A 16 -18.79 -4.34 -10.02
C GLN A 16 -18.40 -5.53 -9.13
N LEU A 17 -17.39 -5.32 -8.27
CA LEU A 17 -16.85 -6.36 -7.40
C LEU A 17 -17.69 -6.59 -6.14
N CYS A 18 -18.32 -5.52 -5.63
CA CYS A 18 -19.11 -5.53 -4.40
C CYS A 18 -20.54 -5.10 -4.73
N LEU A 19 -21.53 -5.92 -4.37
CA LEU A 19 -22.94 -5.55 -4.41
C LEU A 19 -23.32 -4.96 -3.04
N ASP A 20 -23.89 -3.76 -3.05
CA ASP A 20 -24.47 -3.11 -1.86
C ASP A 20 -26.01 -3.14 -1.94
N ASP A 21 -26.67 -2.79 -0.84
CA ASP A 21 -28.13 -2.73 -0.71
C ASP A 21 -28.79 -1.74 -1.67
N ASP A 22 -28.03 -0.76 -2.16
CA ASP A 22 -28.48 0.22 -3.16
C ASP A 22 -28.41 -0.32 -4.61
N ASP A 23 -27.67 -1.42 -4.83
CA ASP A 23 -27.59 -2.09 -6.14
C ASP A 23 -28.71 -3.13 -6.33
N ILE A 24 -29.50 -3.40 -5.27
CA ILE A 24 -30.54 -4.44 -5.26
C ILE A 24 -31.92 -3.79 -5.33
N ASP A 25 -32.54 -3.85 -6.51
CA ASP A 25 -33.90 -3.33 -6.74
C ASP A 25 -34.98 -4.09 -5.94
N TRP A 26 -34.92 -5.42 -5.94
CA TRP A 26 -35.81 -6.27 -5.15
C TRP A 26 -35.21 -7.66 -4.88
N MET A 27 -35.70 -8.32 -3.83
CA MET A 27 -35.39 -9.72 -3.49
C MET A 27 -36.68 -10.47 -3.15
N GLU A 28 -36.85 -11.69 -3.66
CA GLU A 28 -37.97 -12.56 -3.30
C GLU A 28 -37.46 -13.99 -3.06
N ASN A 29 -37.96 -14.62 -2.00
CA ASN A 29 -37.60 -15.99 -1.61
C ASN A 29 -36.08 -16.23 -1.45
N LEU A 30 -35.29 -15.18 -1.21
CA LEU A 30 -33.87 -15.25 -0.91
C LEU A 30 -33.61 -14.94 0.56
N THR A 31 -32.70 -15.70 1.18
CA THR A 31 -32.18 -15.39 2.52
C THR A 31 -30.78 -14.83 2.38
N TRP A 32 -30.59 -13.56 2.75
CA TRP A 32 -29.27 -12.95 2.75
C TRP A 32 -28.43 -13.54 3.89
N LYS A 33 -27.26 -14.08 3.56
CA LYS A 33 -26.37 -14.69 4.54
C LYS A 33 -24.94 -14.22 4.30
N MET A 34 -24.46 -13.33 5.16
CA MET A 34 -23.04 -13.01 5.24
C MET A 34 -22.30 -14.17 5.89
N HIS A 35 -21.44 -14.82 5.10
CA HIS A 35 -20.55 -15.83 5.63
C HIS A 35 -19.44 -15.15 6.44
N GLN A 36 -19.37 -15.47 7.73
CA GLN A 36 -18.28 -15.00 8.56
C GLN A 36 -16.97 -15.66 8.09
N PRO A 37 -15.96 -14.87 7.67
CA PRO A 37 -14.69 -15.44 7.27
C PRO A 37 -14.04 -16.13 8.48
N ALA A 38 -13.60 -17.36 8.28
CA ALA A 38 -12.83 -18.07 9.30
C ALA A 38 -11.38 -17.53 9.30
N LYS A 39 -10.95 -16.91 10.40
CA LYS A 39 -9.56 -16.43 10.54
C LYS A 39 -8.59 -17.63 10.47
N LYS A 40 -7.73 -17.67 9.45
CA LYS A 40 -6.74 -18.74 9.22
C LYS A 40 -5.34 -18.41 9.74
N GLY A 41 -5.16 -17.25 10.36
CA GLY A 41 -3.86 -16.76 10.82
C GLY A 41 -3.12 -15.96 9.76
N ALA A 42 -1.86 -15.62 10.04
CA ALA A 42 -1.02 -14.85 9.14
C ALA A 42 -0.37 -15.75 8.07
N VAL A 43 -0.41 -15.29 6.81
CA VAL A 43 0.24 -15.95 5.66
C VAL A 43 1.73 -15.61 5.56
N ILE A 44 2.13 -14.44 6.05
CA ILE A 44 3.52 -14.04 6.28
C ILE A 44 3.73 -13.93 7.79
N ARG A 45 4.70 -14.67 8.32
CA ARG A 45 5.02 -14.68 9.75
C ARG A 45 6.34 -13.96 10.04
N PRO A 46 6.44 -13.24 11.16
CA PRO A 46 7.70 -12.67 11.61
C PRO A 46 8.73 -13.78 11.85
N ASP A 47 9.98 -13.49 11.52
CA ASP A 47 11.11 -14.38 11.77
C ASP A 47 11.88 -13.91 13.01
N LEU A 48 11.48 -14.45 14.17
CA LEU A 48 12.08 -14.08 15.45
C LEU A 48 13.57 -14.45 15.53
N SER A 49 14.01 -15.47 14.79
CA SER A 49 15.43 -15.86 14.76
C SER A 49 16.32 -14.80 14.08
N GLN A 50 15.71 -14.03 13.18
CA GLN A 50 16.34 -12.90 12.49
C GLN A 50 16.05 -11.57 13.19
N GLY A 51 15.49 -11.56 14.41
CA GLY A 51 15.15 -10.33 15.11
C GLY A 51 13.99 -9.55 14.47
N ILE A 52 13.16 -10.19 13.64
CA ILE A 52 11.97 -9.58 13.05
C ILE A 52 10.78 -9.92 13.94
N PHE A 53 10.26 -8.94 14.68
CA PHE A 53 9.16 -9.18 15.63
C PHE A 53 7.76 -8.99 15.05
N SER A 54 7.63 -8.22 13.97
CA SER A 54 6.35 -7.99 13.30
C SER A 54 6.53 -7.61 11.84
N HIS A 55 5.48 -7.84 11.05
CA HIS A 55 5.33 -7.28 9.71
C HIS A 55 4.11 -6.37 9.69
N GLN A 56 4.26 -5.15 9.18
CA GLN A 56 3.14 -4.29 8.84
C GLN A 56 3.02 -4.16 7.32
N ILE A 57 1.80 -4.20 6.81
CA ILE A 57 1.51 -4.04 5.40
C ILE A 57 0.80 -2.69 5.23
N ARG A 58 1.20 -1.92 4.23
CA ARG A 58 0.63 -0.59 3.91
C ARG A 58 -0.08 -0.55 2.54
N ALA A 59 0.05 -1.61 1.75
CA ALA A 59 -0.56 -1.74 0.43
C ALA A 59 -1.06 -3.18 0.22
N ALA A 60 -2.08 -3.34 -0.62
CA ALA A 60 -2.48 -4.67 -1.08
C ALA A 60 -1.33 -5.35 -1.87
N PRO A 61 -1.30 -6.68 -1.94
CA PRO A 61 -0.49 -7.40 -2.91
C PRO A 61 -0.64 -6.83 -4.32
N LEU A 62 0.47 -6.67 -5.01
CA LEU A 62 0.52 -6.23 -6.39
C LEU A 62 0.57 -7.45 -7.31
N TRP A 63 -0.28 -7.49 -8.33
CA TRP A 63 -0.19 -8.51 -9.36
C TRP A 63 0.77 -8.07 -10.48
N ASP A 64 1.79 -8.87 -10.76
CA ASP A 64 2.63 -8.72 -11.94
C ASP A 64 2.04 -9.54 -13.09
N PRO A 65 1.49 -8.92 -14.15
CA PRO A 65 0.89 -9.64 -15.26
C PRO A 65 1.90 -10.39 -16.14
N ASN A 66 3.17 -9.99 -16.13
CA ASN A 66 4.22 -10.60 -16.95
C ASN A 66 4.73 -11.87 -16.28
N GLU A 67 5.10 -11.77 -15.00
CA GLU A 67 5.60 -12.90 -14.21
C GLU A 67 4.47 -13.78 -13.67
N ARG A 68 3.24 -13.28 -13.67
CA ARG A 68 2.03 -13.95 -13.15
C ARG A 68 2.19 -14.36 -11.69
N ILE A 69 2.72 -13.44 -10.90
CA ILE A 69 2.90 -13.60 -9.45
C ILE A 69 2.40 -12.36 -8.71
N PHE A 70 2.00 -12.58 -7.47
CA PHE A 70 1.77 -11.52 -6.50
C PHE A 70 3.09 -11.11 -5.86
N LYS A 71 3.29 -9.80 -5.70
CA LYS A 71 4.43 -9.16 -5.04
C LYS A 71 3.91 -8.33 -3.88
N ILE A 72 4.59 -8.32 -2.73
CA ILE A 72 4.20 -7.48 -1.59
C ILE A 72 5.42 -6.96 -0.84
N LEU A 73 5.30 -5.71 -0.37
CA LEU A 73 6.25 -5.08 0.53
C LEU A 73 5.68 -5.06 1.95
N THR A 74 6.51 -5.38 2.92
CA THR A 74 6.17 -5.29 4.33
C THR A 74 7.20 -4.46 5.08
N LEU A 75 6.71 -3.70 6.06
CA LEU A 75 7.51 -3.09 7.10
C LEU A 75 7.78 -4.13 8.19
N GLY A 76 8.81 -4.91 7.98
CA GLY A 76 9.34 -5.86 8.96
C GLY A 76 10.76 -6.19 8.57
N ARG A 77 11.71 -5.78 9.40
CA ARG A 77 13.14 -5.97 9.21
C ARG A 77 13.79 -6.27 10.57
N PRO A 78 15.00 -6.81 10.60
CA PRO A 78 15.74 -6.94 11.84
C PRO A 78 15.93 -5.58 12.50
N ASP A 79 15.77 -5.54 13.82
CA ASP A 79 15.96 -4.32 14.60
C ASP A 79 17.42 -3.83 14.57
N ASP A 80 18.38 -4.74 14.37
CA ASP A 80 19.81 -4.48 14.26
C ASP A 80 20.29 -4.14 12.83
N LEU A 81 19.38 -4.07 11.85
CA LEU A 81 19.73 -3.58 10.51
C LEU A 81 19.95 -2.06 10.56
N GLU A 82 21.15 -1.60 10.18
CA GLU A 82 21.57 -0.20 10.33
C GLU A 82 20.72 0.78 9.51
N PHE A 83 20.31 0.38 8.31
CA PHE A 83 19.51 1.20 7.40
C PHE A 83 18.04 0.79 7.41
N ASN A 84 17.17 1.71 6.99
CA ASN A 84 15.76 1.39 6.84
C ASN A 84 15.56 0.49 5.61
N ALA A 85 14.68 -0.50 5.72
CA ALA A 85 14.39 -1.39 4.61
C ALA A 85 12.98 -1.97 4.73
N SER A 86 12.40 -2.29 3.58
CA SER A 86 11.19 -3.12 3.49
C SER A 86 11.59 -4.56 3.21
N SER A 87 10.82 -5.52 3.70
CA SER A 87 10.93 -6.92 3.29
C SER A 87 10.00 -7.19 2.11
N TYR A 88 10.55 -7.77 1.05
CA TYR A 88 9.85 -8.13 -0.18
C TYR A 88 9.47 -9.62 -0.21
N PHE A 89 8.27 -9.92 -0.69
CA PHE A 89 7.78 -11.30 -0.80
C PHE A 89 7.05 -11.53 -2.13
N GLU A 90 7.10 -12.77 -2.59
CA GLU A 90 6.44 -13.23 -3.82
C GLU A 90 5.52 -14.41 -3.56
N SER A 91 4.44 -14.52 -4.32
CA SER A 91 3.49 -15.63 -4.22
C SER A 91 2.79 -15.90 -5.55
N GLN A 92 2.60 -17.17 -5.91
CA GLN A 92 1.80 -17.53 -7.10
C GLN A 92 0.29 -17.51 -6.82
N ASP A 93 -0.11 -17.69 -5.56
CA ASP A 93 -1.51 -17.91 -5.17
C ASP A 93 -2.04 -16.88 -4.15
N GLY A 94 -1.19 -15.96 -3.71
CA GLY A 94 -1.50 -14.96 -2.68
C GLY A 94 -1.57 -15.51 -1.26
N LEU A 95 -1.30 -16.81 -1.05
CA LEU A 95 -1.39 -17.50 0.23
C LEU A 95 -0.04 -18.02 0.71
N ASN A 96 0.78 -18.55 -0.20
CA ASN A 96 2.11 -19.08 0.09
C ASN A 96 3.16 -18.08 -0.40
N TRP A 97 3.86 -17.47 0.55
CA TRP A 97 4.79 -16.36 0.29
C TRP A 97 6.24 -16.80 0.45
N ALA A 98 7.04 -16.60 -0.60
CA ALA A 98 8.47 -16.84 -0.61
C ALA A 98 9.24 -15.56 -0.29
N LYS A 99 10.44 -15.73 0.29
CA LYS A 99 11.43 -14.67 0.53
C LYS A 99 12.56 -14.82 -0.49
N PRO A 100 12.49 -14.21 -1.67
CA PRO A 100 13.57 -14.32 -2.65
C PRO A 100 14.81 -13.54 -2.18
N ALA A 101 16.00 -14.03 -2.52
CA ALA A 101 17.23 -13.30 -2.30
C ALA A 101 17.34 -12.15 -3.32
N LEU A 102 17.25 -10.92 -2.83
CA LEU A 102 17.38 -9.71 -3.67
C LEU A 102 18.83 -9.32 -3.91
N ASN A 103 19.74 -9.72 -3.01
CA ASN A 103 21.17 -9.43 -3.10
C ASN A 103 21.52 -7.93 -3.14
N GLN A 104 20.70 -7.09 -2.49
CA GLN A 104 20.84 -5.62 -2.51
C GLN A 104 21.45 -5.03 -1.24
N ILE A 105 21.12 -5.61 -0.07
CA ILE A 105 21.55 -5.11 1.22
C ILE A 105 22.40 -6.18 1.90
N GLU A 106 23.61 -5.82 2.32
CA GLU A 106 24.42 -6.68 3.19
C GLU A 106 23.89 -6.64 4.62
N TYR A 107 23.65 -7.82 5.20
CA TYR A 107 23.24 -7.98 6.58
C TYR A 107 23.87 -9.25 7.14
N ARG A 108 24.62 -9.11 8.25
CA ARG A 108 25.36 -10.23 8.88
C ARG A 108 26.21 -11.02 7.88
N GLU A 109 27.03 -10.28 7.13
CA GLU A 109 28.00 -10.84 6.16
C GLU A 109 27.37 -11.56 4.95
N THR A 110 26.06 -11.41 4.73
CA THR A 110 25.36 -11.99 3.57
C THR A 110 24.40 -10.99 2.92
N THR A 111 24.26 -11.10 1.60
CA THR A 111 23.24 -10.39 0.82
C THR A 111 22.05 -11.30 0.45
N GLU A 112 22.08 -12.57 0.88
CA GLU A 112 21.01 -13.56 0.66
C GLU A 112 19.79 -13.29 1.55
N ASN A 113 19.18 -12.13 1.36
CA ASN A 113 18.00 -11.67 2.08
C ASN A 113 17.02 -10.98 1.13
N ASN A 114 15.82 -10.72 1.63
CA ASN A 114 14.73 -10.11 0.87
C ASN A 114 14.52 -8.63 1.22
N TYR A 115 15.56 -7.95 1.68
CA TYR A 115 15.48 -6.55 2.07
C TYR A 115 15.63 -5.63 0.86
N LEU A 116 14.76 -4.62 0.79
CA LEU A 116 14.70 -3.64 -0.27
C LEU A 116 14.81 -2.23 0.33
N SER A 117 15.75 -1.47 -0.20
CA SER A 117 15.91 -0.03 0.01
C SER A 117 15.96 0.65 -1.35
N VAL A 118 15.53 1.91 -1.41
CA VAL A 118 15.70 2.73 -2.61
C VAL A 118 16.69 3.83 -2.28
N ASP A 119 17.75 3.92 -3.08
CA ASP A 119 18.73 5.00 -2.99
C ASP A 119 18.11 6.28 -3.54
N GLN A 120 18.35 7.40 -2.86
CA GLN A 120 18.08 8.70 -3.43
C GLN A 120 19.32 9.16 -4.22
N GLU A 121 19.17 9.33 -5.52
CA GLU A 121 20.27 9.75 -6.39
C GLU A 121 20.92 11.05 -5.88
N GLY A 122 22.24 11.03 -5.71
CA GLY A 122 23.02 12.17 -5.22
C GLY A 122 23.01 12.38 -3.71
N VAL A 123 22.36 11.52 -2.93
CA VAL A 123 22.35 11.57 -1.47
C VAL A 123 23.15 10.39 -0.91
N PRO A 124 24.22 10.62 -0.13
CA PRO A 124 24.95 9.54 0.53
C PRO A 124 24.03 8.73 1.46
N MET A 125 24.08 7.41 1.36
CA MET A 125 23.44 6.51 2.33
C MET A 125 24.20 6.59 3.66
N ASP A 126 23.74 7.46 4.57
CA ASP A 126 24.25 7.57 5.93
C ASP A 126 23.08 7.65 6.93
N LEU A 127 23.39 7.66 8.23
CA LEU A 127 22.38 7.68 9.30
C LEU A 127 21.56 8.99 9.32
N GLU A 128 22.03 10.06 8.67
CA GLU A 128 21.33 11.36 8.60
C GLU A 128 20.36 11.41 7.40
N ASN A 129 20.73 10.76 6.30
CA ASN A 129 19.95 10.63 5.09
C ASN A 129 19.16 9.33 5.11
N TYR A 130 17.99 9.38 5.75
CA TYR A 130 17.06 8.27 5.87
C TYR A 130 16.89 7.50 4.55
N SER A 131 17.44 6.28 4.51
CA SER A 131 17.09 5.31 3.49
C SER A 131 15.56 5.20 3.40
N LEU A 132 15.06 5.33 2.17
CA LEU A 132 13.63 5.39 1.90
C LEU A 132 13.14 3.97 1.66
N ALA A 133 12.81 3.28 2.75
CA ALA A 133 12.13 1.99 2.68
C ALA A 133 10.78 2.18 1.96
N PRO A 134 10.58 1.62 0.75
CA PRO A 134 9.33 1.80 0.03
C PRO A 134 8.22 1.08 0.79
N THR A 135 7.17 1.83 1.13
CA THR A 135 6.03 1.32 1.91
C THR A 135 4.90 0.83 1.02
N LEU A 136 4.87 1.32 -0.22
CA LEU A 136 3.85 1.02 -1.22
C LEU A 136 4.51 0.91 -2.59
N ALA A 137 3.98 0.02 -3.43
CA ALA A 137 4.37 -0.11 -4.83
C ALA A 137 3.12 0.01 -5.70
N VAL A 138 3.26 0.70 -6.83
CA VAL A 138 2.22 0.83 -7.87
C VAL A 138 2.78 0.23 -9.15
N TYR A 139 1.94 -0.55 -9.84
CA TYR A 139 2.22 -0.99 -11.19
C TYR A 139 1.68 0.03 -12.19
N ASP A 140 2.56 0.57 -13.03
CA ASP A 140 2.24 1.43 -14.15
C ASP A 140 2.25 0.58 -15.44
N SER A 141 1.08 0.33 -16.00
CA SER A 141 0.94 -0.42 -17.25
C SER A 141 1.38 0.37 -18.47
N ASP A 142 1.35 1.70 -18.39
CA ASP A 142 1.38 2.60 -19.53
C ASP A 142 2.79 3.08 -19.86
N THR A 143 3.76 2.77 -18.99
CA THR A 143 5.18 3.02 -19.27
C THR A 143 5.73 2.05 -20.32
N ASP A 144 6.43 2.59 -21.31
CA ASP A 144 7.17 1.83 -22.32
C ASP A 144 8.47 1.24 -21.75
N ASP A 145 9.02 1.83 -20.69
CA ASP A 145 10.20 1.30 -20.00
C ASP A 145 9.78 0.17 -19.03
N PRO A 146 10.15 -1.10 -19.30
CA PRO A 146 9.84 -2.21 -18.43
C PRO A 146 10.45 -2.08 -17.02
N LEU A 147 11.58 -1.36 -16.88
CA LEU A 147 12.22 -1.13 -15.59
C LEU A 147 11.50 -0.07 -14.74
N ALA A 148 10.70 0.79 -15.37
CA ALA A 148 9.94 1.84 -14.69
C ALA A 148 8.48 1.42 -14.35
N ARG A 149 8.11 0.17 -14.60
CA ARG A 149 6.74 -0.35 -14.36
C ARG A 149 6.35 -0.37 -12.89
N PHE A 150 7.32 -0.55 -12.00
CA PHE A 150 7.07 -0.54 -10.56
C PHE A 150 7.56 0.78 -9.97
N LYS A 151 6.63 1.54 -9.37
CA LYS A 151 6.91 2.82 -8.72
C LYS A 151 6.70 2.68 -7.21
N GLY A 152 7.73 3.00 -6.44
CA GLY A 152 7.68 2.97 -4.97
C GLY A 152 7.22 4.31 -4.39
N ALA A 153 6.42 4.26 -3.32
CA ALA A 153 6.15 5.41 -2.46
C ALA A 153 6.71 5.16 -1.06
N THR A 154 7.37 6.19 -0.52
CA THR A 154 8.02 6.18 0.79
C THR A 154 7.37 7.20 1.72
N TYR A 155 7.50 7.00 3.02
CA TYR A 155 7.05 7.96 4.02
C TYR A 155 8.24 8.82 4.45
N ILE A 156 8.23 10.11 4.11
CA ILE A 156 9.24 11.07 4.60
C ILE A 156 8.72 11.68 5.89
N GLY A 157 8.98 11.01 7.01
CA GLY A 157 8.67 11.48 8.36
C GLY A 157 9.74 12.40 8.93
N GLY A 158 10.18 13.40 8.16
CA GLY A 158 11.15 14.38 8.60
C GLY A 158 10.45 15.54 9.33
N LEU A 159 10.84 15.78 10.58
CA LEU A 159 10.40 16.90 11.42
C LEU A 159 10.88 18.24 10.82
N GLN A 160 10.26 18.71 9.73
CA GLN A 160 10.44 20.07 9.21
C GLN A 160 9.71 21.05 10.13
N ARG A 161 10.30 21.33 11.30
CA ARG A 161 10.12 22.63 11.96
C ARG A 161 10.59 23.67 10.94
N ASN A 162 9.64 24.33 10.29
CA ASN A 162 9.80 25.43 9.32
C ASN A 162 10.01 25.02 7.84
N ARG A 163 8.97 24.46 7.22
CA ARG A 163 8.43 24.95 5.93
C ARG A 163 7.13 24.22 5.58
N PHE A 164 6.01 24.79 6.02
CA PHE A 164 4.77 24.65 5.26
C PHE A 164 5.04 25.15 3.82
N GLN A 165 4.48 24.48 2.81
CA GLN A 165 4.66 24.71 1.36
C GLN A 165 5.78 23.85 0.70
N SER A 166 5.56 22.55 0.56
CA SER A 166 6.05 21.80 -0.63
C SER A 166 5.43 20.41 -0.83
N GLU A 167 4.71 19.84 0.12
CA GLU A 167 4.19 18.45 -0.01
C GLU A 167 2.76 18.32 -0.57
N LEU A 168 2.35 19.19 -1.48
CA LEU A 168 1.08 19.03 -2.23
C LEU A 168 1.25 18.80 -3.74
N VAL A 169 2.48 18.81 -4.25
CA VAL A 169 2.71 18.79 -5.71
C VAL A 169 2.65 17.37 -6.30
N PHE A 170 3.14 16.35 -5.59
CA PHE A 170 3.17 14.98 -6.13
C PHE A 170 1.80 14.27 -6.08
N LEU A 171 0.99 14.54 -5.06
CA LEU A 171 -0.37 14.01 -4.98
C LEU A 171 -1.29 14.68 -6.03
N CYS A 172 -1.10 15.97 -6.30
CA CYS A 172 -1.86 16.70 -7.33
C CYS A 172 -1.51 16.29 -8.76
N GLN A 173 -0.27 15.90 -9.06
CA GLN A 173 0.12 15.48 -10.41
C GLN A 173 -0.41 14.08 -10.79
N MET A 174 -0.56 13.15 -9.84
CA MET A 174 -1.26 11.88 -10.11
C MET A 174 -2.79 12.03 -10.16
N LEU A 175 -3.36 13.00 -9.44
CA LEU A 175 -4.81 13.26 -9.45
C LEU A 175 -5.30 14.03 -10.70
N ALA A 176 -4.41 14.74 -11.39
CA ALA A 176 -4.74 15.43 -12.66
C ALA A 176 -4.88 14.48 -13.87
N ALA A 177 -4.47 13.21 -13.73
CA ALA A 177 -4.47 12.22 -14.82
C ALA A 177 -5.60 11.18 -14.76
N GLY A 178 -6.72 11.47 -14.08
CA GLY A 178 -8.04 10.97 -14.50
C GLY A 178 -8.55 9.60 -14.00
N ARG A 179 -9.73 9.69 -13.36
CA ARG A 179 -10.90 8.79 -13.39
C ARG A 179 -10.78 7.40 -12.73
N CYS A 180 -10.71 7.38 -11.40
CA CYS A 180 -11.24 6.25 -10.62
C CYS A 180 -12.05 6.78 -9.42
N CYS A 181 -13.32 6.43 -9.29
CA CYS A 181 -14.16 6.90 -8.16
C CYS A 181 -13.63 6.41 -6.79
N ILE A 182 -12.81 5.36 -6.77
CA ILE A 182 -12.19 4.81 -5.56
C ILE A 182 -11.12 5.75 -5.01
N THR A 183 -10.35 6.45 -5.87
CA THR A 183 -9.38 7.44 -5.41
C THR A 183 -10.05 8.71 -4.88
N GLN A 184 -11.25 9.05 -5.39
CA GLN A 184 -12.05 10.17 -4.88
C GLN A 184 -12.57 9.92 -3.45
N LEU A 185 -13.05 8.70 -3.16
CA LEU A 185 -13.57 8.32 -1.84
C LEU A 185 -12.46 8.17 -0.79
N LEU A 186 -11.32 7.59 -1.19
CA LEU A 186 -10.13 7.54 -0.33
C LEU A 186 -9.59 8.95 -0.05
N PHE A 187 -9.63 9.86 -1.04
CA PHE A 187 -9.27 11.26 -0.85
C PHE A 187 -10.22 11.98 0.12
N GLN A 188 -11.54 11.83 -0.02
CA GLN A 188 -12.50 12.42 0.91
C GLN A 188 -12.35 11.87 2.34
N ALA A 189 -12.14 10.55 2.49
CA ALA A 189 -11.92 9.94 3.80
C ALA A 189 -10.63 10.45 4.47
N VAL A 190 -9.53 10.55 3.71
CA VAL A 190 -8.24 11.05 4.22
C VAL A 190 -8.34 12.55 4.56
N MET A 191 -9.00 13.35 3.72
CA MET A 191 -9.19 14.78 3.98
C MET A 191 -10.09 15.05 5.19
N SER A 192 -11.18 14.29 5.37
CA SER A 192 -12.02 14.41 6.58
C SER A 192 -11.31 13.99 7.85
N ILE A 193 -10.41 13.00 7.79
CA ILE A 193 -9.56 12.62 8.93
C ILE A 193 -8.58 13.75 9.27
N ILE A 194 -7.96 14.38 8.25
CA ILE A 194 -7.05 15.51 8.45
C ILE A 194 -7.78 16.72 9.04
N GLU A 195 -8.97 17.06 8.54
CA GLU A 195 -9.79 18.15 9.10
C GLU A 195 -10.21 17.87 10.55
N ALA A 196 -10.61 16.63 10.86
CA ALA A 196 -10.93 16.23 12.23
C ALA A 196 -9.71 16.32 13.17
N MET A 197 -8.52 15.96 12.68
CA MET A 197 -7.27 16.07 13.44
C MET A 197 -6.84 17.53 13.67
N ILE A 198 -7.07 18.42 12.70
CA ILE A 198 -6.82 19.86 12.84
C ILE A 198 -7.80 20.48 13.84
N TRP A 199 -9.08 20.12 13.76
CA TRP A 199 -10.11 20.59 14.68
C TRP A 199 -9.84 20.15 16.13
N LEU A 200 -9.47 18.89 16.35
CA LEU A 200 -9.12 18.35 17.68
C LEU A 200 -7.89 19.02 18.30
N ARG A 201 -6.92 19.47 17.49
CA ARG A 201 -5.73 20.20 17.97
C ARG A 201 -6.02 21.65 18.34
N GLY A 202 -7.03 22.29 17.76
CA GLY A 202 -7.41 23.67 18.04
C GLY A 202 -8.21 23.87 19.35
N HIS A 203 -8.60 22.79 20.03
CA HIS A 203 -9.33 22.85 21.32
C HIS A 203 -8.49 22.39 22.52
N LEU A 204 -7.24 21.97 22.29
CA LEU A 204 -6.30 21.54 23.34
C LEU A 204 -5.18 22.56 23.59
N SER A 205 -5.32 23.79 23.08
CA SER A 205 -4.45 24.93 23.33
C SER A 205 -5.16 26.03 24.09
#